data_AF-A0A6F8ZX14-F1
#
_entry.id   AF-A0A6F8ZX14-F1
#
_cell.length_a   1.000
_cell.length_b   1.000
_cell.length_c   1.000
_cell.angle_alpha   90.00
_cell.angle_beta   90.00
_cell.angle_gamma   90.00
#
_symmetry.space_group_name_H-M   'P 1'
#
loop_
_entity.id
_entity.type
_entity.pdbx_description
1 polymer ?
#
loop_
_entity_poly.entity_id
_entity_poly.type
_entity_poly.pdbx_seq_one_letter_code
_entity_poly.pdbx_strand_id
1 'polypeptide(L)' 'MGTRRSSTTSGSHFYLQDTKSSNGTFINSQRLSRGSEESPPCEVLSGDSIQFGVDFLQSSCFYRTAWRLDDDQ' A
#
# COMPACT_ATOMS: atom_id res chain seq x y z
N MET A 1 -7.15 -35.16 7.43
CA MET A 1 -6.34 -34.88 6.23
C MET A 1 -7.16 -33.94 5.33
N GLY A 2 -6.98 -32.63 5.47
CA GLY A 2 -7.74 -31.64 4.69
C GLY A 2 -7.12 -31.49 3.31
N THR A 3 -7.80 -31.96 2.26
CA THR A 3 -7.38 -31.72 0.88
C THR A 3 -7.63 -30.26 0.53
N ARG A 4 -6.55 -29.46 0.45
CA ARG A 4 -6.60 -28.14 -0.18
C ARG A 4 -7.03 -28.33 -1.63
N ARG A 5 -8.26 -27.96 -1.96
CA ARG A 5 -8.72 -27.91 -3.34
C ARG A 5 -8.00 -26.75 -4.02
N SER A 6 -6.99 -27.05 -4.82
CA SER A 6 -6.51 -26.11 -5.84
C SER A 6 -7.62 -26.02 -6.89
N SER A 7 -8.48 -25.01 -6.75
CA SER A 7 -9.44 -24.64 -7.80
C SER A 7 -8.66 -23.96 -8.92
N THR A 8 -8.26 -24.73 -9.93
CA THR A 8 -7.75 -24.20 -11.20
C THR A 8 -8.93 -23.58 -11.94
N THR A 9 -9.24 -22.31 -11.64
CA THR A 9 -10.27 -21.56 -12.37
C THR A 9 -9.69 -21.17 -13.73
N SER A 10 -10.27 -21.72 -14.78
CA SER A 10 -9.97 -21.40 -16.18
C SER A 10 -10.21 -19.92 -16.47
N GLY A 11 -9.14 -19.16 -16.72
CA GLY A 11 -9.15 -17.95 -17.55
C GLY A 11 -9.55 -16.62 -16.89
N SER A 12 -9.33 -16.43 -15.59
CA SER A 12 -9.48 -15.10 -14.97
C SER A 12 -8.13 -14.39 -14.86
N HIS A 13 -7.88 -13.47 -15.78
CA HIS A 13 -6.77 -12.53 -15.69
C HIS A 13 -7.17 -11.37 -14.78
N PHE A 14 -6.38 -11.10 -13.74
CA PHE A 14 -6.60 -9.96 -12.87
C PHE A 14 -5.70 -8.83 -13.33
N TYR A 15 -6.24 -7.61 -13.34
CA TYR A 15 -5.47 -6.42 -13.68
C TYR A 15 -5.56 -5.42 -12.54
N LEU A 16 -4.45 -4.78 -12.23
CA LEU A 16 -4.34 -3.70 -11.25
C LEU A 16 -3.91 -2.42 -11.96
N GLN A 17 -4.61 -1.34 -11.67
CA GLN A 17 -4.32 -0.03 -12.21
C GLN A 17 -4.22 0.98 -11.07
N ASP A 18 -3.12 1.74 -11.04
CA ASP A 18 -2.93 2.85 -10.13
C ASP A 18 -3.64 4.10 -10.68
N THR A 19 -4.58 4.65 -9.91
CA THR A 19 -5.38 5.82 -10.31
C THR A 19 -4.77 7.11 -9.77
N LYS A 20 -3.53 7.43 -10.15
CA LYS A 20 -2.80 8.64 -9.72
C LYS A 20 -2.57 8.71 -8.21
N SER A 21 -2.17 7.59 -7.61
CA SER A 21 -1.88 7.59 -6.18
C SER A 21 -0.69 8.52 -5.88
N SER A 22 -0.80 9.29 -4.80
CA SER A 22 0.26 10.24 -4.40
C SER A 22 1.54 9.50 -3.98
N ASN A 23 1.38 8.37 -3.27
CA ASN A 23 2.49 7.58 -2.75
C ASN A 23 2.93 6.45 -3.71
N GLY A 24 2.13 6.13 -4.73
CA GLY A 24 2.39 5.03 -5.67
C GLY A 24 1.84 3.69 -5.19
N THR A 25 1.61 2.81 -6.16
CA THR A 25 1.32 1.39 -5.96
C THR A 25 2.50 0.55 -6.43
N PHE A 26 2.81 -0.52 -5.70
CA PHE A 26 3.94 -1.41 -5.96
C PHE A 26 3.45 -2.84 -6.10
N ILE A 27 3.98 -3.58 -7.08
CA ILE A 27 3.80 -5.02 -7.23
C ILE A 27 5.19 -5.65 -7.22
N ASN A 28 5.42 -6.64 -6.36
CA ASN A 28 6.71 -7.32 -6.21
C ASN A 28 7.87 -6.34 -5.97
N SER A 29 7.63 -5.33 -5.13
CA SER A 29 8.56 -4.21 -4.86
C SER A 29 8.87 -3.29 -6.05
N GLN A 30 8.23 -3.49 -7.21
CA GLN A 30 8.33 -2.64 -8.38
C GLN A 30 7.16 -1.66 -8.44
N ARG A 31 7.45 -0.38 -8.66
CA ARG A 31 6.44 0.67 -8.74
C ARG A 31 5.74 0.69 -10.11
N LEU A 32 4.41 0.83 -10.11
CA LEU A 32 3.59 0.79 -11.34
C LEU A 32 3.62 2.07 -12.18
N SER A 33 3.67 3.24 -11.55
CA SER A 33 3.68 4.55 -12.22
C SER A 33 4.52 5.56 -11.42
N ARG A 34 4.71 6.77 -11.96
CA ARG A 34 5.19 7.92 -11.19
C ARG A 34 4.08 8.45 -10.28
N GLY A 35 4.44 9.14 -9.19
CA GLY A 35 3.46 9.59 -8.21
C GLY A 35 2.57 10.62 -8.88
N SER A 36 1.27 10.62 -8.57
CA SER A 36 0.26 11.45 -9.23
C SER A 36 0.04 11.19 -10.73
N GLU A 37 0.61 10.11 -11.29
CA GLU A 37 0.33 9.65 -12.66
C GLU A 37 -0.46 8.33 -12.65
N GLU A 38 -1.36 8.19 -13.61
CA GLU A 38 -2.15 6.98 -13.78
C GLU A 38 -1.26 5.88 -14.38
N SER A 39 -1.25 4.69 -13.77
CA SER A 39 -0.51 3.57 -14.37
C SER A 39 -1.33 2.94 -15.51
N PRO A 40 -0.66 2.29 -16.48
CA PRO A 40 -1.35 1.33 -17.32
C PRO A 40 -1.88 0.16 -16.47
N PRO A 41 -2.94 -0.54 -16.94
CA PRO A 41 -3.38 -1.79 -16.32
C PRO A 41 -2.24 -2.82 -16.34
N CYS A 42 -1.86 -3.30 -15.16
CA CYS A 42 -0.81 -4.30 -14.97
C CYS A 42 -1.44 -5.64 -14.60
N GLU A 43 -1.06 -6.71 -15.28
CA GLU A 43 -1.57 -8.05 -14.97
C GLU A 43 -1.01 -8.53 -13.62
N VAL A 44 -1.87 -9.13 -12.81
CA VAL A 44 -1.52 -9.63 -11.48
C VAL A 44 -1.86 -11.10 -11.39
N LEU A 45 -0.92 -11.87 -10.85
CA LEU A 45 -1.05 -13.30 -10.67
C LEU A 45 -1.21 -13.66 -9.19
N SER A 46 -1.82 -14.82 -8.95
CA SER A 46 -1.93 -15.37 -7.60
C SER A 46 -0.55 -15.74 -7.08
N GLY A 47 -0.08 -15.00 -6.07
CA GLY A 47 1.28 -15.12 -5.51
C GLY A 47 2.07 -13.81 -5.55
N ASP A 48 1.61 -12.81 -6.32
CA ASP A 48 2.24 -11.50 -6.35
C ASP A 48 1.98 -10.71 -5.06
N SER A 49 3.00 -9.95 -4.64
CA SER A 49 2.93 -9.08 -3.47
C SER A 49 2.56 -7.66 -3.88
N ILE A 50 1.37 -7.20 -3.52
CA ILE A 50 0.88 -5.86 -3.85
C ILE A 50 0.97 -4.98 -2.61
N GLN A 51 1.66 -3.85 -2.74
CA GLN A 51 1.78 -2.83 -1.71
C GLN A 51 1.19 -1.52 -2.21
N PHE A 52 0.14 -1.07 -1.54
CA PHE A 52 -0.43 0.26 -1.75
C PHE A 52 0.35 1.24 -0.88
N GLY A 53 0.62 2.44 -1.40
CA GLY A 53 1.46 3.43 -0.72
C GLY A 53 1.00 3.74 0.71
N VAL A 54 1.77 3.27 1.69
CA VAL A 54 1.73 3.60 3.12
C VAL A 54 3.20 3.55 3.59
N ASP A 55 3.73 4.46 4.42
CA ASP A 55 3.08 5.33 5.41
C ASP A 55 3.65 6.75 5.40
N PHE A 56 2.82 7.70 5.83
CA PHE A 56 3.30 8.93 6.43
C PHE A 56 4.12 8.50 7.65
N LEU A 57 5.45 8.61 7.60
CA LEU A 57 6.24 8.63 8.81
C LEU A 57 5.66 9.75 9.66
N GLN A 58 4.89 9.39 10.69
CA GLN A 58 4.48 10.31 11.73
C GLN A 58 5.76 10.71 12.46
N SER A 59 6.55 11.58 11.84
CA SER A 59 7.76 12.14 12.38
C SER A 59 7.32 13.02 13.54
N SER A 60 7.45 12.44 14.72
CA SER A 60 7.25 13.09 16.01
C SER A 60 5.92 13.85 16.15
N CYS A 61 4.81 13.14 16.35
CA CYS A 61 3.97 13.58 17.45
C CYS A 61 4.68 13.14 18.74
N PHE A 62 5.82 13.80 19.05
CA PHE A 62 6.08 14.07 20.45
C PHE A 62 4.88 14.92 20.83
N TYR A 63 3.93 14.29 21.50
CA TYR A 63 3.27 14.88 22.65
C TYR A 63 4.39 15.45 23.54
N ARG A 64 5.00 16.56 23.13
CA ARG A 64 5.60 17.47 24.08
C ARG A 64 4.41 17.81 24.95
N THR A 65 4.36 17.17 26.10
CA THR A 65 3.91 17.69 27.37
C THR A 65 4.37 19.14 27.49
N ALA A 66 3.74 20.02 26.72
CA ALA A 66 3.80 21.47 26.84
C ALA A 66 2.61 21.96 27.68
N TRP A 67 2.04 21.06 28.48
CA TRP A 67 1.19 21.37 29.63
C TRP A 67 1.96 21.18 30.94
N ARG A 68 3.30 21.28 30.91
CA ARG A 68 4.04 21.49 32.15
C ARG A 68 3.81 22.95 32.54
N LEU A 69 2.67 23.15 33.20
CA LEU A 69 2.37 24.17 34.20
C LEU A 69 3.48 25.23 34.30
N ASP A 70 3.30 26.35 33.61
CA ASP A 70 3.69 27.64 34.18
C ASP A 70 2.72 27.91 35.35
N ASP A 71 2.89 27.15 36.44
CA ASP A 71 2.33 27.42 37.77
C ASP A 71 3.53 27.80 38.64
N ASP A 72 4.14 28.92 38.28
CA ASP A 72 5.13 29.62 39.10
C ASP A 72 5.07 31.10 38.69
N GLN A 73 3.97 31.77 39.07
CA GLN A 73 3.97 33.07 39.77
C GLN A 73 2.55 33.58 40.05
#